data_AF-C1MQ82-F1
#
_entry.id   AF-C1MQ82-F1
#
_cell.length_a   1.000
_cell.length_b   1.000
_cell.length_c   1.000
_cell.angle_alpha   90.00
_cell.angle_beta   90.00
_cell.angle_gamma   90.00
#
_symmetry.space_group_name_H-M   'P 1'
#
loop_
_entity.id
_entity.type
_entity.pdbx_description
1 polymer ?
#
loop_
_entity_poly.entity_id
_entity_poly.type
_entity_poly.pdbx_seq_one_letter_code
_entity_poly.pdbx_strand_id
1 'polypeptide(L)'
;MIAGGACDAVVQIARVDSPADDFLRAAALDLGAKLATLDGFKDVLGEFGAVEAALSAFEGVDRLGRASSNAYASSYDGGSRGESRYYGAEETAGGAGTLYGGAETAPLRPSVSEDPVKLGAAGLLSVLCHEHAVNARYLRKADGINILKAAVDAMANTDKAVPINFGAAALTAVWKCVVPDAKNCAHFIAGGGMESLLNLLSRCNANLRPVTLSLLADVLENPKTHLFFHEWRSTGGSRSLVPAGASATTLVLNVWRSAEAALGVTNGDGVIANRANPLAGDSSKSRPFDEAEAISGATYTVLTRGRLENEVKAAAAAKRDGADGLMSRVFAVCSLLGFGNLREYCGRVDELTLFTVERYVDFKEGEVWERTKEIFENEGLVPTGPDRQVMDEAIVTARMTAAELADAQRSIVNGDTRKATAEEVAYYEEKSTQAAADEAARWYKPDRSKLTTKERYRSQLLKDTMLSNSFKAPTRQSSLLLPGV
;
A
#
# COMPACT_ATOMS: atom_id res chain seq x y z
N MET A 1 -20.30 30.64 30.03
CA MET A 1 -21.70 30.16 30.03
C MET A 1 -22.31 30.09 28.64
N ILE A 2 -22.37 31.17 27.86
CA ILE A 2 -23.00 31.15 26.52
C ILE A 2 -22.28 30.19 25.54
N ALA A 3 -20.94 30.18 25.53
CA ALA A 3 -20.16 29.25 24.71
C ALA A 3 -20.37 27.77 25.08
N GLY A 4 -20.51 27.46 26.38
CA GLY A 4 -20.75 26.08 26.85
C GLY A 4 -22.11 25.54 26.45
N GLY A 5 -23.17 26.36 26.52
CA GLY A 5 -24.51 25.95 26.08
C GLY A 5 -24.61 25.67 24.58
N ALA A 6 -23.87 26.43 23.76
CA ALA A 6 -23.79 26.17 22.32
C ALA A 6 -23.04 24.87 22.01
N CYS A 7 -21.92 24.60 22.69
CA CYS A 7 -21.18 23.36 22.54
C CYS A 7 -21.99 22.13 22.97
N ASP A 8 -22.68 22.19 24.11
CA ASP A 8 -23.54 21.10 24.57
C ASP A 8 -24.67 20.82 23.58
N ALA A 9 -25.37 21.86 23.11
CA ALA A 9 -26.43 21.72 22.11
C ALA A 9 -25.93 21.06 20.81
N VAL A 10 -24.75 21.46 20.33
CA VAL A 10 -24.11 20.84 19.15
C VAL A 10 -23.84 19.35 19.40
N VAL A 11 -23.29 18.99 20.56
CA VAL A 11 -23.00 17.59 20.89
C VAL A 11 -24.29 16.77 21.04
N GLN A 12 -25.34 17.31 21.67
CA GLN A 12 -26.62 16.62 21.79
C GLN A 12 -27.26 16.37 20.43
N ILE A 13 -27.19 17.33 19.50
CA ILE A 13 -27.74 17.17 18.15
C ILE A 13 -26.92 16.14 17.36
N ALA A 14 -25.59 16.12 17.52
CA ALA A 14 -24.68 15.21 16.82
C ALA A 14 -24.77 13.74 17.26
N ARG A 15 -25.33 13.44 18.44
CA ARG A 15 -25.49 12.06 18.93
C ARG A 15 -26.43 11.26 18.04
N VAL A 16 -26.09 9.98 17.84
CA VAL A 16 -26.90 9.03 17.07
C VAL A 16 -28.32 8.86 17.64
N ASP A 17 -28.46 8.95 18.96
CA ASP A 17 -29.75 8.85 19.68
C ASP A 17 -30.60 10.13 19.60
N SER A 18 -30.10 11.19 18.96
CA SER A 18 -30.82 12.45 18.81
C SER A 18 -32.05 12.29 17.92
N PRO A 19 -33.19 12.93 18.25
CA PRO A 19 -34.36 12.95 17.37
C PRO A 19 -34.15 13.79 16.09
N ALA A 20 -33.02 14.49 15.96
CA ALA A 20 -32.68 15.28 14.78
C ALA A 20 -32.51 14.41 13.54
N ASP A 21 -32.87 14.94 12.37
CA ASP A 21 -32.63 14.28 11.08
C ASP A 21 -31.13 14.29 10.69
N ASP A 22 -30.76 13.49 9.70
CA ASP A 22 -29.36 13.36 9.28
C ASP A 22 -28.76 14.67 8.74
N PHE A 23 -29.59 15.56 8.20
CA PHE A 23 -29.15 16.88 7.74
C PHE A 23 -28.76 17.80 8.91
N LEU A 24 -29.60 17.87 9.94
CA LEU A 24 -29.32 18.63 11.16
C LEU A 24 -28.14 18.05 11.94
N ARG A 25 -28.00 16.71 11.97
CA ARG A 25 -26.84 16.04 12.56
C ARG A 25 -25.55 16.41 11.82
N ALA A 26 -25.55 16.32 10.48
CA ALA A 26 -24.40 16.70 9.67
C ALA A 26 -24.05 18.19 9.83
N ALA A 27 -25.05 19.07 9.87
CA ALA A 27 -24.85 20.50 10.11
C ALA A 27 -24.29 20.78 11.51
N ALA A 28 -24.74 20.05 12.54
CA ALA A 28 -24.21 20.17 13.89
C ALA A 28 -22.75 19.70 13.96
N LEU A 29 -22.39 18.61 13.28
CA LEU A 29 -21.02 18.11 13.19
C LEU A 29 -20.10 19.11 12.48
N ASP A 30 -20.54 19.72 11.37
CA ASP A 30 -19.80 20.77 10.65
C ASP A 30 -19.66 22.05 11.51
N LEU A 31 -20.72 22.47 12.19
CA LEU A 31 -20.66 23.59 13.13
C LEU A 31 -19.70 23.29 14.28
N GLY A 32 -19.73 22.08 14.82
CA GLY A 32 -18.78 21.62 15.84
C GLY A 32 -17.34 21.69 15.35
N ALA A 33 -17.09 21.30 14.09
CA ALA A 33 -15.74 21.35 13.50
C ALA A 33 -15.27 22.80 13.37
N LYS A 34 -16.14 23.72 12.94
CA LYS A 34 -15.87 25.17 12.88
C LYS A 34 -15.68 25.80 14.26
N LEU A 35 -16.42 25.35 15.28
CA LEU A 35 -16.21 25.81 16.65
C LEU A 35 -14.87 25.32 17.18
N ALA A 36 -14.48 24.08 16.88
CA ALA A 36 -13.22 23.49 17.32
C ALA A 36 -11.96 24.14 16.72
N THR A 37 -12.08 24.96 15.67
CA THR A 37 -10.96 25.78 15.17
C THR A 37 -10.75 27.07 15.97
N LEU A 38 -11.72 27.46 16.80
CA LEU A 38 -11.62 28.61 17.68
C LEU A 38 -10.88 28.24 18.97
N ASP A 39 -10.06 29.16 19.48
CA ASP A 39 -9.26 28.96 20.68
C ASP A 39 -10.12 28.62 21.90
N GLY A 40 -9.74 27.56 22.63
CA GLY A 40 -10.40 27.09 23.85
C GLY A 40 -11.68 26.26 23.64
N PHE A 41 -12.22 26.16 22.43
CA PHE A 41 -13.43 25.38 22.17
C PHE A 41 -13.17 23.88 22.06
N LYS A 42 -11.93 23.45 21.74
CA LYS A 42 -11.55 22.04 21.71
C LYS A 42 -11.68 21.35 23.08
N ASP A 43 -11.29 22.04 24.15
CA ASP A 43 -11.41 21.55 25.52
C ASP A 43 -12.89 21.42 25.90
N VAL A 44 -13.66 22.47 25.66
CA VAL A 44 -15.09 22.52 25.99
C VAL A 44 -15.87 21.43 25.24
N LEU A 45 -15.65 21.29 23.92
CA LEU A 45 -16.29 20.23 23.13
C LEU A 45 -15.86 18.82 23.59
N GLY A 46 -14.59 18.65 23.95
CA GLY A 46 -14.07 17.42 24.53
C GLY A 46 -14.77 17.04 25.83
N GLU A 47 -14.95 18.00 26.74
CA GLU A 47 -15.64 17.81 28.03
C GLU A 47 -17.12 17.42 27.87
N PHE A 48 -17.80 17.97 26.86
CA PHE A 48 -19.19 17.61 26.55
C PHE A 48 -19.33 16.25 25.82
N GLY A 49 -18.23 15.58 25.50
CA GLY A 49 -18.23 14.26 24.85
C GLY A 49 -18.42 14.32 23.33
N ALA A 50 -17.90 15.37 22.69
CA ALA A 50 -17.96 15.52 21.23
C ALA A 50 -17.19 14.42 20.50
N VAL A 51 -16.12 13.87 21.11
CA VAL A 51 -15.32 12.79 20.52
C VAL A 51 -16.15 11.50 20.45
N GLU A 52 -16.82 11.13 21.54
CA GLU A 52 -17.68 9.95 21.60
C GLU A 52 -18.89 10.07 20.67
N ALA A 53 -19.51 11.27 20.62
CA ALA A 53 -20.63 11.54 19.72
C ALA A 53 -20.21 11.43 18.25
N ALA A 54 -19.04 11.99 17.89
CA ALA A 54 -18.52 11.89 16.53
C ALA A 54 -18.12 10.46 16.16
N LEU A 55 -17.55 9.69 17.10
CA LEU A 55 -17.23 8.27 16.87
C LEU A 55 -18.49 7.44 16.61
N SER A 56 -19.56 7.61 17.40
CA SER A 56 -20.80 6.85 17.17
C SER A 56 -21.49 7.26 15.88
N ALA A 57 -21.48 8.55 15.54
CA ALA A 57 -21.96 9.06 14.25
C ALA A 57 -21.15 8.52 13.06
N PHE A 58 -19.84 8.36 13.23
CA PHE A 58 -18.95 7.80 12.20
C PHE A 58 -19.17 6.28 12.00
N GLU A 59 -19.38 5.53 13.07
CA GLU A 59 -19.66 4.09 13.02
C GLU A 59 -21.06 3.78 12.46
N GLY A 60 -22.05 4.62 12.78
CA GLY A 60 -23.46 4.48 12.37
C GLY A 60 -24.30 3.58 13.30
N VAL A 61 -25.62 3.54 13.06
CA VAL A 61 -26.62 2.88 13.93
C VAL A 61 -26.51 1.34 13.98
N ASP A 62 -25.79 0.72 13.04
CA ASP A 62 -25.80 -0.75 12.84
C ASP A 62 -25.25 -1.59 14.01
N ARG A 63 -24.63 -0.98 15.04
CA ARG A 63 -24.25 -1.68 16.29
C ARG A 63 -25.13 -1.42 17.50
N LEU A 64 -25.84 -0.30 17.61
CA LEU A 64 -26.66 0.00 18.80
C LEU A 64 -27.87 -0.94 18.93
N GLY A 65 -28.36 -1.51 17.82
CA GLY A 65 -29.45 -2.49 17.81
C GLY A 65 -29.13 -3.88 18.39
N ARG A 66 -27.85 -4.24 18.60
CA ARG A 66 -27.48 -5.54 19.21
C ARG A 66 -27.00 -5.44 20.66
N ALA A 67 -26.60 -4.25 21.11
CA ALA A 67 -26.28 -4.03 22.52
C ALA A 67 -27.54 -3.95 23.40
N SER A 68 -28.67 -3.48 22.85
CA SER A 68 -29.94 -3.34 23.58
C SER A 68 -30.66 -4.68 23.83
N SER A 69 -30.47 -5.70 22.98
CA SER A 69 -31.12 -7.01 23.15
C SER A 69 -30.53 -7.88 24.26
N ASN A 70 -29.30 -7.60 24.72
CA ASN A 70 -28.68 -8.33 25.83
C ASN A 70 -28.93 -7.71 27.21
N ALA A 71 -29.61 -6.56 27.28
CA ALA A 71 -29.94 -5.89 28.55
C ALA A 71 -31.35 -6.21 29.07
N TYR A 72 -32.21 -6.87 28.28
CA TYR A 72 -33.59 -7.20 28.67
C TYR A 72 -33.89 -8.68 28.89
N ALA A 73 -32.90 -9.57 28.73
CA ALA A 73 -33.07 -11.01 28.98
C ALA A 73 -32.63 -11.42 30.40
N SER A 74 -33.02 -10.63 31.41
CA SER A 74 -32.92 -11.02 32.82
C SER A 74 -34.09 -10.43 33.60
N SER A 75 -35.26 -11.05 33.44
CA SER A 75 -36.25 -11.24 34.52
C SER A 75 -37.48 -11.97 33.97
N TYR A 76 -38.02 -12.85 34.82
CA TYR A 76 -39.28 -13.60 34.69
C TYR A 76 -39.22 -14.99 34.03
N ASP A 77 -38.83 -15.90 34.90
CA ASP A 77 -39.45 -17.19 35.22
C ASP A 77 -40.92 -17.42 34.78
N GLY A 78 -41.22 -18.68 34.44
CA GLY A 78 -42.53 -19.29 34.67
C GLY A 78 -43.39 -19.64 33.43
N GLY A 79 -43.48 -20.93 33.11
CA GLY A 79 -44.77 -21.54 32.77
C GLY A 79 -44.97 -22.14 31.38
N SER A 80 -44.75 -23.46 31.31
CA SER A 80 -45.68 -24.48 30.78
C SER A 80 -46.38 -24.33 29.41
N ARG A 81 -46.22 -25.43 28.66
CA ARG A 81 -47.18 -26.12 27.75
C ARG A 81 -47.40 -25.56 26.35
N GLY A 82 -47.20 -26.45 25.37
CA GLY A 82 -48.10 -26.57 24.21
C GLY A 82 -47.40 -26.70 22.87
N GLU A 83 -47.26 -27.94 22.42
CA GLU A 83 -47.31 -28.46 21.04
C GLU A 83 -47.35 -27.45 19.86
N SER A 84 -46.56 -27.70 18.81
CA SER A 84 -47.09 -28.38 17.61
C SER A 84 -46.09 -28.41 16.44
N ARG A 85 -45.72 -29.65 16.09
CA ARG A 85 -45.54 -30.24 14.74
C ARG A 85 -44.49 -29.68 13.75
N TYR A 86 -43.47 -30.53 13.62
CA TYR A 86 -42.73 -30.87 12.39
C TYR A 86 -43.61 -31.22 11.19
N TYR A 87 -43.11 -30.92 9.98
CA TYR A 87 -42.65 -31.87 8.92
C TYR A 87 -41.92 -31.01 7.86
N GLY A 88 -40.63 -31.22 7.58
CA GLY A 88 -40.08 -32.22 6.64
C GLY A 88 -39.76 -31.51 5.31
N ALA A 89 -38.64 -31.63 4.63
CA ALA A 89 -37.69 -32.73 4.47
C ALA A 89 -36.35 -32.13 3.93
N GLU A 90 -35.20 -32.58 4.46
CA GLU A 90 -34.25 -33.53 3.83
C GLU A 90 -33.20 -32.81 2.96
N GLU A 91 -31.95 -32.73 3.44
CA GLU A 91 -30.82 -33.66 3.20
C GLU A 91 -29.89 -33.04 2.13
N THR A 92 -28.55 -33.07 2.19
CA THR A 92 -27.61 -33.94 2.89
C THR A 92 -26.21 -33.29 2.86
N ALA A 93 -25.44 -33.59 3.92
CA ALA A 93 -23.99 -33.83 4.00
C ALA A 93 -23.01 -32.75 3.46
N GLY A 94 -21.98 -32.33 4.18
CA GLY A 94 -21.36 -32.88 5.39
C GLY A 94 -19.85 -32.57 5.32
N GLY A 95 -19.28 -32.01 6.39
CA GLY A 95 -17.86 -31.70 6.48
C GLY A 95 -17.54 -30.83 7.70
N ALA A 96 -17.67 -31.42 8.89
CA ALA A 96 -17.31 -30.79 10.16
C ALA A 96 -15.78 -30.66 10.30
N GLY A 97 -15.34 -29.47 10.71
CA GLY A 97 -13.99 -29.18 11.19
C GLY A 97 -14.05 -28.11 12.27
N THR A 98 -13.86 -28.54 13.50
CA THR A 98 -13.96 -27.84 14.78
C THR A 98 -13.17 -26.54 14.94
N LEU A 99 -13.85 -25.55 15.55
CA LEU A 99 -13.40 -24.68 16.66
C LEU A 99 -12.02 -24.01 16.56
N TYR A 100 -12.03 -22.73 16.20
CA TYR A 100 -11.33 -21.68 16.96
C TYR A 100 -12.27 -20.47 17.06
N GLY A 101 -12.67 -20.13 18.30
CA GLY A 101 -13.47 -18.96 18.59
C GLY A 101 -12.62 -17.69 18.53
N GLY A 102 -12.88 -16.86 17.54
CA GLY A 102 -12.49 -15.46 17.50
C GLY A 102 -13.76 -14.65 17.21
N ALA A 103 -14.00 -13.59 17.98
CA ALA A 103 -15.12 -12.69 17.76
C ALA A 103 -14.96 -12.02 16.38
N GLU A 104 -15.59 -12.56 15.34
CA GLU A 104 -15.65 -11.93 14.03
C GLU A 104 -16.46 -10.64 14.13
N THR A 105 -15.75 -9.51 14.09
CA THR A 105 -16.33 -8.20 13.83
C THR A 105 -17.00 -8.25 12.46
N ALA A 106 -18.34 -8.17 12.43
CA ALA A 106 -19.07 -8.06 11.18
C ALA A 106 -18.53 -6.88 10.36
N PRO A 107 -18.27 -7.05 9.04
CA PRO A 107 -17.71 -6.00 8.23
C PRO A 107 -18.67 -4.82 8.18
N LEU A 108 -18.16 -3.61 8.46
CA LEU A 108 -18.81 -2.35 8.12
C LEU A 108 -19.22 -2.45 6.65
N ARG A 109 -20.51 -2.60 6.38
CA ARG A 109 -21.03 -2.41 5.03
C ARG A 109 -21.09 -0.90 4.85
N PRO A 110 -20.35 -0.31 3.89
CA PRO A 110 -20.64 1.06 3.52
C PRO A 110 -22.01 1.02 2.86
N SER A 111 -23.04 1.42 3.61
CA SER A 111 -24.29 1.83 3.02
C SER A 111 -23.94 2.96 2.05
N VAL A 112 -24.12 2.64 0.79
CA VAL A 112 -23.84 3.45 -0.39
C VAL A 112 -24.42 4.86 -0.22
N SER A 113 -23.73 5.86 -0.78
CA SER A 113 -24.03 7.30 -0.83
C SER A 113 -23.33 8.14 0.23
N GLU A 114 -23.07 9.40 -0.14
CA GLU A 114 -22.34 10.41 0.61
C GLU A 114 -23.04 10.73 1.93
N ASP A 115 -22.94 9.85 2.93
CA ASP A 115 -23.54 10.07 4.24
C ASP A 115 -22.90 11.34 4.85
N PRO A 116 -23.64 12.46 4.88
CA PRO A 116 -23.08 13.73 5.30
C PRO A 116 -22.77 13.71 6.80
N VAL A 117 -23.41 12.82 7.57
CA VAL A 117 -23.16 12.61 8.99
C VAL A 117 -21.79 11.96 9.18
N LYS A 118 -21.49 10.89 8.46
CA LYS A 118 -20.17 10.23 8.54
C LYS A 118 -19.03 11.15 8.08
N LEU A 119 -19.26 11.94 7.03
CA LEU A 119 -18.28 12.92 6.54
C LEU A 119 -18.06 14.03 7.58
N GLY A 120 -19.14 14.60 8.12
CA GLY A 120 -19.07 15.60 9.19
C GLY A 120 -18.39 15.07 10.45
N ALA A 121 -18.65 13.82 10.81
CA ALA A 121 -18.05 13.16 11.96
C ALA A 121 -16.54 12.98 11.79
N ALA A 122 -16.09 12.50 10.61
CA ALA A 122 -14.67 12.39 10.29
C ALA A 122 -13.95 13.76 10.32
N GLY A 123 -14.61 14.80 9.80
CA GLY A 123 -14.11 16.18 9.85
C GLY A 123 -13.99 16.70 11.28
N LEU A 124 -15.02 16.51 12.10
CA LEU A 124 -15.02 16.91 13.51
C LEU A 124 -13.93 16.19 14.31
N LEU A 125 -13.80 14.87 14.16
CA LEU A 125 -12.75 14.08 14.81
C LEU A 125 -11.36 14.59 14.46
N SER A 126 -11.13 14.88 13.18
CA SER A 126 -9.86 15.41 12.68
C SER A 126 -9.49 16.70 13.40
N VAL A 127 -10.40 17.67 13.49
CA VAL A 127 -10.14 18.98 14.12
C VAL A 127 -9.99 18.85 15.64
N LEU A 128 -10.85 18.07 16.29
CA LEU A 128 -10.84 17.90 17.76
C LEU A 128 -9.58 17.24 18.27
N CYS A 129 -9.06 16.25 17.55
CA CYS A 129 -7.88 15.49 17.98
C CYS A 129 -6.56 16.08 17.49
N HIS A 130 -6.58 16.94 16.47
CA HIS A 130 -5.35 17.52 15.92
C HIS A 130 -4.60 18.32 16.99
N GLU A 131 -3.40 17.84 17.33
CA GLU A 131 -2.47 18.41 18.31
C GLU A 131 -3.08 18.62 19.71
N HIS A 132 -4.11 17.84 20.06
CA HIS A 132 -4.84 18.00 21.31
C HIS A 132 -4.83 16.73 22.16
N ALA A 133 -3.90 16.66 23.12
CA ALA A 133 -3.61 15.45 23.90
C ALA A 133 -4.81 14.91 24.72
N VAL A 134 -5.70 15.79 25.21
CA VAL A 134 -6.86 15.39 26.01
C VAL A 134 -7.89 14.67 25.14
N ASN A 135 -8.32 15.27 24.04
CA ASN A 135 -9.19 14.66 23.04
C ASN A 135 -8.60 13.39 22.41
N ALA A 136 -7.30 13.37 22.14
CA ALA A 136 -6.62 12.15 21.69
C ALA A 136 -6.72 11.01 22.71
N ARG A 137 -6.73 11.32 24.02
CA ARG A 137 -6.97 10.35 25.09
C ARG A 137 -8.44 9.90 25.15
N TYR A 138 -9.40 10.80 24.96
CA TYR A 138 -10.83 10.43 24.87
C TYR A 138 -11.07 9.47 23.70
N LEU A 139 -10.53 9.78 22.52
CA LEU A 139 -10.60 8.92 21.34
C LEU A 139 -10.08 7.51 21.64
N ARG A 140 -8.90 7.39 22.26
CA ARG A 140 -8.31 6.10 22.63
C ARG A 140 -9.15 5.31 23.63
N LYS A 141 -9.74 6.00 24.62
CA LYS A 141 -10.61 5.36 25.62
C LYS A 141 -11.93 4.85 25.02
N ALA A 142 -12.44 5.56 24.03
CA ALA A 142 -13.67 5.21 23.31
C ALA A 142 -13.44 4.20 22.16
N ASP A 143 -12.31 3.49 22.15
CA ASP A 143 -11.93 2.54 21.10
C ASP A 143 -11.88 3.14 19.67
N GLY A 144 -11.74 4.47 19.58
CA GLY A 144 -11.80 5.20 18.31
C GLY A 144 -10.70 4.84 17.32
N ILE A 145 -9.56 4.35 17.81
CA ILE A 145 -8.45 3.87 16.96
C ILE A 145 -8.89 2.64 16.16
N ASN A 146 -9.59 1.69 16.80
CA ASN A 146 -10.08 0.49 16.14
C ASN A 146 -11.24 0.81 15.20
N ILE A 147 -12.11 1.78 15.56
CA ILE A 147 -13.19 2.26 14.67
C ILE A 147 -12.60 2.87 13.39
N LEU A 148 -11.61 3.77 13.52
CA LEU A 148 -10.95 4.39 12.37
C LEU A 148 -10.19 3.36 11.52
N LYS A 149 -9.50 2.40 12.15
CA LYS A 149 -8.87 1.29 11.45
C LYS A 149 -9.89 0.44 10.69
N ALA A 150 -11.01 0.10 11.32
CA ALA A 150 -12.07 -0.68 10.68
C ALA A 150 -12.65 0.03 9.45
N ALA A 151 -12.72 1.37 9.47
CA ALA A 151 -13.09 2.14 8.29
C ALA A 151 -12.04 2.01 7.17
N VAL A 152 -10.74 2.04 7.48
CA VAL A 152 -9.66 1.77 6.52
C VAL A 152 -9.76 0.37 5.92
N ASP A 153 -10.00 -0.64 6.75
CA ASP A 153 -10.20 -2.02 6.30
C ASP A 153 -11.44 -2.16 5.42
N ALA A 154 -12.54 -1.51 5.79
CA ALA A 154 -13.76 -1.47 4.98
C ALA A 154 -13.47 -0.84 3.61
N MET A 155 -12.74 0.27 3.55
CA MET A 155 -12.35 0.88 2.28
C MET A 155 -11.53 -0.07 1.39
N ALA A 156 -10.59 -0.81 1.97
CA ALA A 156 -9.79 -1.80 1.23
C ALA A 156 -10.66 -2.96 0.69
N ASN A 157 -11.73 -3.31 1.40
CA ASN A 157 -12.64 -4.40 1.04
C ASN A 157 -13.76 -3.98 0.07
N THR A 158 -14.19 -2.71 0.05
CA THR A 158 -15.43 -2.31 -0.67
C THR A 158 -15.26 -1.65 -2.04
N ASP A 159 -14.06 -1.61 -2.62
CA ASP A 159 -13.78 -1.14 -4.01
C ASP A 159 -14.34 0.27 -4.36
N LYS A 160 -14.17 0.69 -5.63
CA LYS A 160 -14.59 1.94 -6.31
C LYS A 160 -16.02 2.45 -6.04
N ALA A 161 -16.85 1.72 -5.29
CA ALA A 161 -18.16 2.17 -4.82
C ALA A 161 -18.07 3.09 -3.60
N VAL A 162 -16.93 3.13 -2.89
CA VAL A 162 -16.72 4.09 -1.80
C VAL A 162 -16.57 5.50 -2.38
N PRO A 163 -17.40 6.47 -1.94
CA PRO A 163 -17.23 7.87 -2.34
C PRO A 163 -15.83 8.36 -1.97
N ILE A 164 -15.11 8.92 -2.94
CA ILE A 164 -13.72 9.42 -2.76
C ILE A 164 -13.65 10.38 -1.56
N ASN A 165 -14.69 11.20 -1.36
CA ASN A 165 -14.79 12.17 -0.28
C ASN A 165 -14.79 11.50 1.12
N PHE A 166 -15.55 10.42 1.28
CA PHE A 166 -15.56 9.67 2.55
C PHE A 166 -14.20 9.04 2.80
N GLY A 167 -13.59 8.45 1.77
CA GLY A 167 -12.29 7.82 1.93
C GLY A 167 -11.17 8.80 2.28
N ALA A 168 -11.18 9.97 1.64
CA ALA A 168 -10.27 11.06 1.99
C ALA A 168 -10.50 11.53 3.44
N ALA A 169 -11.75 11.78 3.84
CA ALA A 169 -12.07 12.25 5.19
C ALA A 169 -11.69 11.23 6.28
N ALA A 170 -11.93 9.94 6.05
CA ALA A 170 -11.55 8.88 6.98
C ALA A 170 -10.02 8.77 7.12
N LEU A 171 -9.27 8.87 6.02
CA LEU A 171 -7.81 8.89 6.05
C LEU A 171 -7.27 10.14 6.75
N THR A 172 -7.87 11.31 6.52
CA THR A 172 -7.53 12.55 7.23
C THR A 172 -7.80 12.41 8.73
N ALA A 173 -8.90 11.78 9.13
CA ALA A 173 -9.19 11.51 10.54
C ALA A 173 -8.12 10.59 11.16
N VAL A 174 -7.77 9.48 10.50
CA VAL A 174 -6.65 8.64 10.96
C VAL A 174 -5.38 9.47 11.09
N TRP A 175 -5.06 10.26 10.07
CA TRP A 175 -3.86 11.08 10.06
C TRP A 175 -3.81 12.06 11.23
N LYS A 176 -4.88 12.83 11.46
CA LYS A 176 -4.92 13.88 12.48
C LYS A 176 -5.10 13.36 13.89
N CYS A 177 -5.79 12.24 14.06
CA CYS A 177 -6.14 11.68 15.36
C CYS A 177 -5.09 10.67 15.89
N VAL A 178 -4.40 9.97 15.00
CA VAL A 178 -3.53 8.83 15.35
C VAL A 178 -2.06 9.21 15.28
N VAL A 179 -1.61 9.81 14.17
CA VAL A 179 -0.18 10.02 13.91
C VAL A 179 0.50 10.99 14.90
N PRO A 180 -0.10 12.15 15.27
CA PRO A 180 0.58 13.12 16.15
C PRO A 180 0.76 12.63 17.60
N ASP A 181 -0.10 11.74 18.09
CA ASP A 181 0.01 11.19 19.45
C ASP A 181 0.72 9.84 19.41
N ALA A 182 1.93 9.79 19.97
CA ALA A 182 2.76 8.58 19.97
C ALA A 182 2.07 7.34 20.57
N LYS A 183 1.19 7.54 21.56
CA LYS A 183 0.42 6.46 22.18
C LYS A 183 -0.66 5.95 21.21
N ASN A 184 -1.44 6.83 20.59
CA ASN A 184 -2.42 6.42 19.58
C ASN A 184 -1.77 5.72 18.40
N CYS A 185 -0.66 6.26 17.89
CA CYS A 185 0.12 5.63 16.82
C CYS A 185 0.59 4.22 17.22
N ALA A 186 1.14 4.05 18.43
CA ALA A 186 1.55 2.73 18.91
C ALA A 186 0.36 1.73 19.00
N HIS A 187 -0.81 2.17 19.48
CA HIS A 187 -2.01 1.34 19.51
C HIS A 187 -2.51 0.97 18.10
N PHE A 188 -2.45 1.91 17.16
CA PHE A 188 -2.82 1.67 15.77
C PHE A 188 -1.91 0.64 15.11
N ILE A 189 -0.59 0.76 15.29
CA ILE A 189 0.38 -0.20 14.75
C ILE A 189 0.23 -1.58 15.41
N ALA A 190 0.08 -1.63 16.73
CA ALA A 190 -0.18 -2.88 17.46
C ALA A 190 -1.49 -3.56 17.01
N GLY A 191 -2.49 -2.78 16.61
CA GLY A 191 -3.75 -3.28 16.06
C GLY A 191 -3.67 -3.78 14.61
N GLY A 192 -2.51 -3.71 13.95
CA GLY A 192 -2.35 -4.06 12.53
C GLY A 192 -2.60 -2.90 11.55
N GLY A 193 -2.52 -1.65 12.03
CA GLY A 193 -2.80 -0.47 11.21
C GLY A 193 -1.87 -0.29 10.01
N MET A 194 -0.59 -0.70 10.12
CA MET A 194 0.35 -0.71 8.99
C MET A 194 -0.15 -1.62 7.87
N GLU A 195 -0.59 -2.83 8.21
CA GLU A 195 -1.17 -3.77 7.26
C GLU A 195 -2.44 -3.21 6.60
N SER A 196 -3.32 -2.57 7.37
CA SER A 196 -4.52 -1.92 6.83
C SER A 196 -4.21 -0.84 5.80
N LEU A 197 -3.20 0.00 6.06
CA LEU A 197 -2.77 1.05 5.12
C LEU A 197 -2.17 0.47 3.84
N LEU A 198 -1.34 -0.58 3.94
CA LEU A 198 -0.74 -1.25 2.78
C LEU A 198 -1.78 -2.02 1.96
N ASN A 199 -2.71 -2.70 2.63
CA ASN A 199 -3.86 -3.33 1.98
C ASN A 199 -4.72 -2.30 1.24
N LEU A 200 -4.99 -1.15 1.87
CA LEU A 200 -5.70 -0.05 1.21
C LEU A 200 -4.91 0.47 0.00
N LEU A 201 -3.61 0.76 0.13
CA LEU A 201 -2.77 1.25 -0.97
C LEU A 201 -2.80 0.29 -2.18
N SER A 202 -2.80 -1.03 -1.92
CA SER A 202 -2.83 -2.05 -2.96
C SER A 202 -4.14 -2.13 -3.75
N ARG A 203 -5.27 -1.71 -3.15
CA ARG A 203 -6.64 -1.92 -3.67
C ARG A 203 -7.42 -0.64 -3.95
N CYS A 204 -7.02 0.49 -3.38
CA CYS A 204 -7.78 1.74 -3.43
C CYS A 204 -7.78 2.35 -4.84
N ASN A 205 -8.75 3.26 -5.04
CA ASN A 205 -8.77 4.15 -6.21
C ASN A 205 -7.46 4.95 -6.29
N ALA A 206 -6.94 5.14 -7.50
CA ALA A 206 -5.73 5.92 -7.76
C ALA A 206 -5.73 7.28 -7.05
N ASN A 207 -6.90 7.94 -6.95
CA ASN A 207 -7.05 9.24 -6.29
C ASN A 207 -6.80 9.22 -4.77
N LEU A 208 -6.91 8.06 -4.10
CA LEU A 208 -6.64 7.91 -2.67
C LEU A 208 -5.19 7.50 -2.37
N ARG A 209 -4.41 7.10 -3.38
CA ARG A 209 -3.01 6.69 -3.21
C ARG A 209 -2.13 7.82 -2.67
N PRO A 210 -2.24 9.09 -3.12
CA PRO A 210 -1.40 10.16 -2.59
C PRO A 210 -1.58 10.37 -1.09
N VAL A 211 -2.82 10.47 -0.60
CA VAL A 211 -3.09 10.65 0.83
C VAL A 211 -2.68 9.42 1.65
N THR A 212 -2.87 8.21 1.11
CA THR A 212 -2.44 6.97 1.78
C THR A 212 -0.92 6.90 1.90
N LEU A 213 -0.17 7.27 0.85
CA LEU A 213 1.30 7.31 0.87
C LEU A 213 1.83 8.38 1.82
N SER A 214 1.21 9.56 1.89
CA SER A 214 1.62 10.59 2.85
C SER A 214 1.39 10.15 4.30
N LEU A 215 0.24 9.54 4.58
CA LEU A 215 -0.03 8.95 5.90
C LEU A 215 0.98 7.85 6.24
N LEU A 216 1.33 7.00 5.26
CA LEU A 216 2.33 5.95 5.43
C LEU A 216 3.73 6.54 5.72
N ALA A 217 4.13 7.59 4.99
CA ALA A 217 5.41 8.26 5.21
C ALA A 217 5.51 8.78 6.65
N ASP A 218 4.48 9.45 7.15
CA ASP A 218 4.48 9.97 8.51
C ASP A 218 4.54 8.87 9.59
N VAL A 219 3.86 7.73 9.37
CA VAL A 219 3.97 6.58 10.27
C VAL A 219 5.40 6.04 10.27
N LEU A 220 6.04 6.00 9.10
CA LEU A 220 7.42 5.52 8.90
C LEU A 220 8.49 6.49 9.42
N GLU A 221 8.15 7.71 9.81
CA GLU A 221 9.10 8.59 10.54
C GLU A 221 9.59 7.93 11.82
N ASN A 222 8.80 7.05 12.43
CA ASN A 222 9.22 6.24 13.55
C ASN A 222 9.90 4.94 13.05
N PRO A 223 11.22 4.75 13.26
CA PRO A 223 11.94 3.58 12.76
C PRO A 223 11.44 2.25 13.31
N LYS A 224 10.77 2.25 14.48
CA LYS A 224 10.18 1.04 15.06
C LYS A 224 9.06 0.46 14.19
N THR A 225 8.48 1.27 13.30
CA THR A 225 7.39 0.84 12.42
C THR A 225 7.89 0.15 11.15
N HIS A 226 9.18 0.29 10.82
CA HIS A 226 9.77 -0.25 9.58
C HIS A 226 9.68 -1.78 9.52
N LEU A 227 9.80 -2.47 10.66
CA LEU A 227 9.65 -3.93 10.73
C LEU A 227 8.27 -4.38 10.22
N PHE A 228 7.20 -3.73 10.65
CA PHE A 228 5.83 -4.04 10.22
C PHE A 228 5.62 -3.78 8.71
N PHE A 229 6.36 -2.80 8.15
CA PHE A 229 6.35 -2.56 6.70
C PHE A 229 7.02 -3.72 5.95
N HIS A 230 8.19 -4.18 6.41
CA HIS A 230 8.93 -5.27 5.77
C HIS A 230 8.29 -6.66 5.98
N GLU A 231 7.54 -6.86 7.07
CA GLU A 231 6.81 -8.10 7.34
C GLU A 231 5.56 -8.26 6.46
N TRP A 232 4.98 -7.15 6.00
CA TRP A 232 3.75 -7.20 5.21
C TRP A 232 3.94 -7.98 3.90
N ARG A 233 2.94 -8.79 3.58
CA ARG A 233 2.84 -9.52 2.31
C ARG A 233 1.47 -9.29 1.71
N SER A 234 1.44 -9.03 0.41
CA SER A 234 0.21 -8.89 -0.35
C SER A 234 -0.63 -10.16 -0.24
N THR A 235 -1.90 -10.01 0.12
CA THR A 235 -2.90 -11.07 0.05
C THR A 235 -3.35 -11.38 -1.38
N GLY A 236 -2.90 -10.57 -2.35
CA GLY A 236 -3.25 -10.70 -3.75
C GLY A 236 -4.74 -10.53 -4.04
N GLY A 237 -5.11 -10.83 -5.28
CA GLY A 237 -6.49 -10.75 -5.77
C GLY A 237 -6.54 -10.09 -7.15
N SER A 238 -7.64 -10.32 -7.88
CA SER A 238 -7.81 -9.86 -9.28
C SER A 238 -7.72 -8.34 -9.49
N ARG A 239 -7.66 -7.56 -8.40
CA ARG A 239 -7.68 -6.09 -8.39
C ARG A 239 -6.53 -5.46 -7.59
N SER A 240 -5.63 -6.28 -7.04
CA SER A 240 -4.46 -5.77 -6.29
C SER A 240 -3.41 -5.23 -7.27
N LEU A 241 -2.74 -4.14 -6.91
CA LEU A 241 -1.61 -3.58 -7.66
C LEU A 241 -0.41 -4.55 -7.71
N VAL A 242 -0.38 -5.52 -6.81
CA VAL A 242 0.68 -6.53 -6.69
C VAL A 242 0.11 -7.94 -6.53
N PRO A 243 0.80 -8.97 -7.05
CA PRO A 243 0.39 -10.37 -6.88
C PRO A 243 0.43 -10.79 -5.39
N ALA A 244 -0.18 -11.95 -5.10
CA ALA A 244 -0.11 -12.54 -3.77
C ALA A 244 1.36 -12.85 -3.40
N GLY A 245 1.74 -12.58 -2.15
CA GLY A 245 3.09 -12.79 -1.64
C GLY A 245 4.10 -11.68 -1.97
N ALA A 246 3.71 -10.65 -2.73
CA ALA A 246 4.58 -9.50 -2.99
C ALA A 246 4.86 -8.70 -1.71
N SER A 247 6.04 -8.06 -1.64
CA SER A 247 6.45 -7.23 -0.52
C SER A 247 5.84 -5.82 -0.57
N ALA A 248 5.87 -5.11 0.56
CA ALA A 248 5.46 -3.71 0.62
C ALA A 248 6.34 -2.80 -0.24
N THR A 249 7.64 -3.11 -0.35
CA THR A 249 8.58 -2.42 -1.24
C THR A 249 8.15 -2.53 -2.70
N THR A 250 7.85 -3.75 -3.16
CA THR A 250 7.34 -3.99 -4.52
C THR A 250 6.03 -3.24 -4.78
N LEU A 251 5.15 -3.16 -3.77
CA LEU A 251 3.91 -2.39 -3.86
C LEU A 251 4.18 -0.90 -4.08
N VAL A 252 5.02 -0.28 -3.26
CA VAL A 252 5.36 1.15 -3.36
C VAL A 252 6.06 1.47 -4.69
N LEU A 253 6.97 0.60 -5.14
CA LEU A 253 7.63 0.75 -6.43
C LEU A 253 6.68 0.54 -7.62
N ASN A 254 5.68 -0.34 -7.50
CA ASN A 254 4.62 -0.44 -8.51
C ASN A 254 3.76 0.82 -8.59
N VAL A 255 3.55 1.52 -7.48
CA VAL A 255 2.88 2.83 -7.50
C VAL A 255 3.71 3.83 -8.31
N TRP A 256 5.02 3.86 -8.12
CA TRP A 256 5.93 4.66 -8.94
C TRP A 256 5.86 4.30 -10.43
N ARG A 257 5.97 3.01 -10.79
CA ARG A 257 5.86 2.55 -12.19
C ARG A 257 4.54 2.96 -12.83
N SER A 258 3.45 2.95 -12.06
CA SER A 258 2.15 3.39 -12.57
C SER A 258 2.13 4.89 -12.89
N ALA A 259 2.88 5.71 -12.15
CA ALA A 259 3.08 7.12 -12.45
C ALA A 259 4.03 7.32 -13.65
N GLU A 260 5.13 6.57 -13.72
CA GLU A 260 6.06 6.61 -14.86
C GLU A 260 5.36 6.24 -16.17
N ALA A 261 4.53 5.19 -16.16
CA ALA A 261 3.78 4.76 -17.33
C ALA A 261 2.77 5.81 -17.80
N ALA A 262 2.21 6.61 -16.88
CA ALA A 262 1.31 7.71 -17.22
C ALA A 262 2.05 8.88 -17.91
N LEU A 263 3.31 9.12 -17.54
CA LEU A 263 4.18 10.16 -18.12
C LEU A 263 5.01 9.68 -19.31
N GLY A 264 5.19 8.37 -19.49
CA GLY A 264 6.10 7.81 -20.48
C GLY A 264 7.58 8.02 -20.13
N VAL A 265 7.93 7.99 -18.83
CA VAL A 265 9.29 8.21 -18.31
C VAL A 265 10.26 7.08 -18.67
N THR A 266 9.79 5.84 -18.61
CA THR A 266 10.58 4.65 -18.91
C THR A 266 10.17 4.05 -20.26
N ASN A 267 11.15 3.52 -20.97
CA ASN A 267 10.90 2.63 -22.12
C ASN A 267 10.34 1.29 -21.61
N GLY A 268 9.72 0.49 -22.48
CA GLY A 268 9.15 -0.81 -22.11
C GLY A 268 10.11 -1.77 -21.38
N ASP A 269 11.42 -1.54 -21.49
CA ASP A 269 12.49 -2.30 -20.84
C ASP A 269 12.88 -1.76 -19.44
N GLY A 270 12.23 -0.71 -18.92
CA GLY A 270 12.48 -0.13 -17.60
C GLY A 270 13.66 0.87 -17.54
N VAL A 271 14.28 1.18 -18.68
CA VAL A 271 15.34 2.20 -18.81
C VAL A 271 14.71 3.58 -19.01
N ILE A 272 15.26 4.62 -18.40
CA ILE A 272 14.82 6.01 -18.61
C ILE A 272 14.89 6.37 -20.11
N ALA A 273 13.77 6.88 -20.64
CA ALA A 273 13.61 7.21 -22.05
C ALA A 273 14.34 8.49 -22.44
N ASN A 274 14.25 9.53 -21.59
CA ASN A 274 14.78 10.86 -21.87
C ASN A 274 15.92 11.21 -20.91
N ARG A 275 17.14 11.38 -21.43
CA ARG A 275 18.31 11.75 -20.62
C ARG A 275 18.42 13.25 -20.35
N ALA A 276 17.77 14.08 -21.18
CA ALA A 276 17.76 15.52 -21.01
C ALA A 276 16.72 15.93 -19.96
N ASN A 277 15.54 15.30 -19.99
CA ASN A 277 14.47 15.51 -19.02
C ASN A 277 13.92 14.17 -18.50
N PRO A 278 14.54 13.58 -17.47
CA PRO A 278 14.22 12.23 -17.00
C PRO A 278 12.81 12.09 -16.42
N LEU A 279 12.18 13.17 -15.92
CA LEU A 279 10.81 13.13 -15.36
C LEU A 279 9.71 13.46 -16.38
N ALA A 280 10.04 14.13 -17.49
CA ALA A 280 9.05 14.59 -18.48
C ALA A 280 8.62 13.49 -19.48
N GLY A 281 9.34 12.37 -19.53
CA GLY A 281 9.09 11.28 -20.48
C GLY A 281 9.41 11.64 -21.93
N ASP A 282 8.89 10.84 -22.87
CA ASP A 282 9.01 11.11 -24.31
C ASP A 282 8.16 12.34 -24.69
N SER A 283 8.82 13.31 -25.34
CA SER A 283 8.33 14.66 -25.70
C SER A 283 6.97 14.72 -26.43
N SER A 284 6.45 13.59 -26.90
CA SER A 284 5.15 13.48 -27.58
C SER A 284 3.93 13.43 -26.64
N LYS A 285 4.12 13.19 -25.33
CA LYS A 285 3.04 13.04 -24.35
C LYS A 285 3.06 14.07 -23.21
N SER A 286 3.94 15.06 -23.25
CA SER A 286 4.01 16.08 -22.20
C SER A 286 2.68 16.86 -22.12
N ARG A 287 2.09 16.95 -20.92
CA ARG A 287 0.92 17.80 -20.69
C ARG A 287 1.36 19.26 -20.66
N PRO A 288 0.54 20.19 -21.19
CA PRO A 288 0.70 21.61 -20.90
C PRO A 288 0.57 21.84 -19.39
N PHE A 289 1.53 22.58 -18.84
CA PHE A 289 1.64 22.90 -17.43
C PHE A 289 0.57 23.91 -16.99
N ASP A 290 -0.05 23.68 -15.83
CA ASP A 290 -0.94 24.64 -15.15
C ASP A 290 -0.14 25.44 -14.11
N GLU A 291 -0.22 26.76 -14.19
CA GLU A 291 0.52 27.76 -13.39
C GLU A 291 0.42 27.58 -11.85
N ALA A 292 -0.59 26.83 -11.39
CA ALA A 292 -0.81 26.51 -9.97
C ALA A 292 0.16 25.45 -9.41
N GLU A 293 0.78 24.60 -10.24
CA GLU A 293 1.77 23.60 -9.79
C GLU A 293 3.11 24.25 -9.38
N ALA A 294 3.45 25.41 -9.96
CA ALA A 294 4.71 26.13 -9.71
C ALA A 294 4.86 26.57 -8.24
N ILE A 295 3.76 26.93 -7.59
CA ILE A 295 3.77 27.45 -6.21
C ILE A 295 3.83 26.31 -5.18
N SER A 296 3.42 25.10 -5.57
CA SER A 296 3.49 23.91 -4.70
C SER A 296 4.79 23.10 -4.87
N GLY A 297 5.53 23.33 -5.95
CA GLY A 297 6.80 22.66 -6.29
C GLY A 297 8.05 23.27 -5.65
N ALA A 298 7.91 24.18 -4.68
CA ALA A 298 9.04 24.67 -3.89
C ALA A 298 9.49 23.56 -2.92
N THR A 299 10.54 22.85 -3.33
CA THR A 299 11.63 22.26 -2.54
C THR A 299 11.26 21.60 -1.19
N TYR A 300 11.73 20.36 -1.04
CA TYR A 300 11.69 19.46 0.12
C TYR A 300 12.02 20.06 1.52
N THR A 301 12.35 21.35 1.62
CA THR A 301 12.60 22.10 2.86
C THR A 301 11.35 22.64 3.56
N VAL A 302 10.15 22.53 2.98
CA VAL A 302 8.89 23.06 3.56
C VAL A 302 7.99 21.99 4.21
N LEU A 303 8.44 20.73 4.30
CA LEU A 303 7.61 19.65 4.84
C LEU A 303 7.25 19.74 6.34
N THR A 304 7.74 20.73 7.08
CA THR A 304 7.48 20.81 8.53
C THR A 304 6.71 22.05 8.99
N ARG A 305 6.37 23.03 8.13
CA ARG A 305 5.80 24.30 8.63
C ARG A 305 4.49 24.80 8.01
N GLY A 306 3.98 24.17 6.95
CA GLY A 306 2.79 24.68 6.22
C GLY A 306 1.66 23.66 6.02
N ARG A 307 1.54 22.63 6.86
CA ARG A 307 0.68 21.46 6.56
C ARG A 307 -0.83 21.71 6.64
N LEU A 308 -1.28 22.76 7.33
CA LEU A 308 -2.72 23.07 7.49
C LEU A 308 -3.31 23.80 6.27
N GLU A 309 -2.58 24.74 5.67
CA GLU A 309 -3.02 25.48 4.48
C GLU A 309 -2.96 24.65 3.20
N ASN A 310 -2.16 23.58 3.22
CA ASN A 310 -1.98 22.65 2.13
C ASN A 310 -3.08 21.58 2.05
N GLU A 311 -4.02 21.48 2.98
CA GLU A 311 -5.02 20.40 3.00
C GLU A 311 -6.29 20.70 2.19
N VAL A 312 -6.78 21.95 2.24
CA VAL A 312 -7.83 22.43 1.33
C VAL A 312 -7.27 22.51 -0.10
N LYS A 313 -5.98 22.84 -0.22
CA LYS A 313 -5.24 22.75 -1.49
C LYS A 313 -4.95 21.31 -1.89
N ALA A 314 -4.70 20.35 -1.00
CA ALA A 314 -4.42 18.95 -1.32
C ALA A 314 -5.68 18.17 -1.72
N ALA A 315 -6.85 18.52 -1.20
CA ALA A 315 -8.13 17.98 -1.70
C ALA A 315 -8.50 18.56 -3.08
N ALA A 316 -8.16 19.83 -3.35
CA ALA A 316 -8.29 20.45 -4.66
C ALA A 316 -7.17 20.03 -5.65
N ALA A 317 -5.98 19.71 -5.14
CA ALA A 317 -4.82 19.22 -5.86
C ALA A 317 -4.92 17.71 -6.09
N ALA A 318 -5.58 16.92 -5.25
CA ALA A 318 -5.93 15.54 -5.58
C ALA A 318 -6.87 15.42 -6.81
N LYS A 319 -7.55 16.52 -7.18
CA LYS A 319 -8.29 16.66 -8.45
C LYS A 319 -7.43 17.16 -9.62
N ARG A 320 -6.21 17.69 -9.38
CA ARG A 320 -5.33 18.37 -10.36
C ARG A 320 -3.92 17.78 -10.48
N ASP A 321 -3.46 16.98 -9.53
CA ASP A 321 -2.07 16.53 -9.39
C ASP A 321 -1.72 15.59 -10.55
N GLY A 322 -0.70 15.98 -11.31
CA GLY A 322 -0.01 15.10 -12.23
C GLY A 322 0.69 13.94 -11.49
N ALA A 323 1.28 13.05 -12.27
CA ALA A 323 2.05 11.91 -11.76
C ALA A 323 3.21 12.31 -10.81
N ASP A 324 3.72 13.55 -10.90
CA ASP A 324 4.74 14.15 -10.04
C ASP A 324 4.38 14.14 -8.54
N GLY A 325 3.11 14.39 -8.21
CA GLY A 325 2.64 14.37 -6.83
C GLY A 325 2.74 12.98 -6.20
N LEU A 326 2.62 11.93 -7.00
CA LEU A 326 2.73 10.55 -6.52
C LEU A 326 4.19 10.13 -6.37
N MET A 327 5.05 10.52 -7.33
CA MET A 327 6.48 10.24 -7.31
C MET A 327 7.17 10.80 -6.07
N SER A 328 6.94 12.08 -5.74
CA SER A 328 7.51 12.71 -4.53
C SER A 328 7.14 11.97 -3.23
N ARG A 329 5.92 11.45 -3.13
CA ARG A 329 5.45 10.69 -1.96
C ARG A 329 6.07 9.30 -1.87
N VAL A 330 6.25 8.62 -3.00
CA VAL A 330 6.99 7.36 -3.05
C VAL A 330 8.45 7.58 -2.66
N PHE A 331 9.10 8.64 -3.17
CA PHE A 331 10.44 9.02 -2.76
C PHE A 331 10.53 9.22 -1.24
N ALA A 332 9.57 9.95 -0.63
CA ALA A 332 9.54 10.16 0.81
C ALA A 332 9.51 8.84 1.59
N VAL A 333 8.61 7.91 1.22
CA VAL A 333 8.53 6.58 1.84
C VAL A 333 9.85 5.82 1.69
N CYS A 334 10.44 5.80 0.48
CA CYS A 334 11.69 5.09 0.24
C CYS A 334 12.88 5.70 1.00
N SER A 335 12.92 7.03 1.11
CA SER A 335 13.98 7.75 1.83
C SER A 335 13.96 7.47 3.33
N LEU A 336 12.77 7.34 3.93
CA LEU A 336 12.60 7.04 5.36
C LEU A 336 13.03 5.60 5.70
N LEU A 337 12.74 4.65 4.82
CA LEU A 337 13.16 3.24 4.99
C LEU A 337 14.66 3.03 4.71
N GLY A 338 15.26 3.95 3.96
CA GLY A 338 16.65 3.91 3.53
C GLY A 338 16.84 3.03 2.28
N PHE A 339 17.40 3.63 1.22
CA PHE A 339 17.62 2.96 -0.05
C PHE A 339 18.51 1.70 0.06
N GLY A 340 19.49 1.71 0.97
CA GLY A 340 20.33 0.54 1.24
C GLY A 340 19.53 -0.66 1.75
N ASN A 341 18.68 -0.44 2.76
CA ASN A 341 17.83 -1.49 3.33
C ASN A 341 16.83 -2.02 2.31
N LEU A 342 16.25 -1.13 1.49
CA LEU A 342 15.28 -1.52 0.47
C LEU A 342 15.88 -2.44 -0.59
N ARG A 343 17.15 -2.24 -0.99
CA ARG A 343 17.84 -3.07 -1.98
C ARG A 343 17.90 -4.55 -1.58
N GLU A 344 18.01 -4.85 -0.28
CA GLU A 344 18.06 -6.23 0.22
C GLU A 344 16.75 -7.00 -0.02
N TYR A 345 15.62 -6.29 -0.13
CA TYR A 345 14.28 -6.87 -0.32
C TYR A 345 13.77 -6.75 -1.76
N CYS A 346 14.52 -6.09 -2.65
CA CYS A 346 14.09 -5.85 -4.03
C CYS A 346 14.41 -7.03 -4.94
N GLY A 347 13.44 -7.41 -5.78
CA GLY A 347 13.73 -8.15 -7.00
C GLY A 347 14.43 -7.27 -8.04
N ARG A 348 14.90 -7.85 -9.14
CA ARG A 348 15.68 -7.13 -10.15
C ARG A 348 14.94 -5.95 -10.81
N VAL A 349 13.64 -6.12 -11.07
CA VAL A 349 12.80 -5.04 -11.62
C VAL A 349 12.59 -3.94 -10.58
N ASP A 350 12.46 -4.31 -9.30
CA ASP A 350 12.37 -3.38 -8.17
C ASP A 350 13.66 -2.59 -7.98
N GLU A 351 14.81 -3.24 -8.15
CA GLU A 351 16.11 -2.58 -8.09
C GLU A 351 16.26 -1.50 -9.18
N LEU A 352 15.87 -1.79 -10.43
CA LEU A 352 15.89 -0.81 -11.53
C LEU A 352 15.06 0.44 -11.23
N THR A 353 13.83 0.24 -10.73
CA THR A 353 12.95 1.34 -10.35
C THR A 353 13.49 2.10 -9.15
N LEU A 354 14.05 1.40 -8.16
CA LEU A 354 14.62 2.01 -6.96
C LEU A 354 15.80 2.92 -7.29
N PHE A 355 16.64 2.57 -8.26
CA PHE A 355 17.69 3.44 -8.76
C PHE A 355 17.14 4.77 -9.32
N THR A 356 16.02 4.73 -10.05
CA THR A 356 15.35 5.95 -10.52
C THR A 356 14.80 6.76 -9.36
N VAL A 357 14.13 6.12 -8.39
CA VAL A 357 13.57 6.78 -7.22
C VAL A 357 14.68 7.47 -6.41
N GLU A 358 15.82 6.83 -6.19
CA GLU A 358 16.95 7.39 -5.43
C GLU A 358 17.45 8.73 -6.00
N ARG A 359 17.40 8.90 -7.33
CA ARG A 359 17.83 10.11 -8.04
C ARG A 359 16.73 11.10 -8.37
N TYR A 360 15.52 10.87 -7.83
CA TYR A 360 14.37 11.74 -8.07
C TYR A 360 14.63 13.21 -7.72
N VAL A 361 15.30 13.49 -6.59
CA VAL A 361 15.57 14.86 -6.15
C VAL A 361 16.52 15.58 -7.10
N ASP A 362 17.60 14.91 -7.52
CA ASP A 362 18.57 15.44 -8.48
C ASP A 362 17.87 15.81 -9.81
N PHE A 363 16.95 14.95 -10.25
CA PHE A 363 16.18 15.17 -11.47
C PHE A 363 15.17 16.32 -11.34
N LYS A 364 14.48 16.42 -10.19
CA LYS A 364 13.52 17.49 -9.96
C LYS A 364 14.20 18.84 -9.80
N GLU A 365 15.38 18.87 -9.18
CA GLU A 365 16.20 20.07 -9.10
C GLU A 365 16.60 20.57 -10.50
N GLY A 366 17.08 19.67 -11.38
CA GLY A 366 17.38 20.02 -12.77
C GLY A 366 16.18 20.60 -13.52
N GLU A 367 15.01 19.97 -13.41
CA GLU A 367 13.77 20.45 -14.06
C GLU A 367 13.35 21.84 -13.56
N VAL A 368 13.44 22.08 -12.24
CA VAL A 368 13.11 23.39 -11.64
C VAL A 368 14.07 24.47 -12.15
N TRP A 369 15.36 24.17 -12.26
CA TRP A 369 16.34 25.13 -12.77
C TRP A 369 16.20 25.39 -14.28
N GLU A 370 15.92 24.35 -15.09
CA GLU A 370 15.59 24.52 -16.51
C GLU A 370 14.37 25.43 -16.67
N ARG A 371 13.32 25.18 -15.90
CA ARG A 371 12.09 25.98 -15.92
C ARG A 371 12.33 27.42 -15.47
N THR A 372 13.13 27.61 -14.42
CA THR A 372 13.48 28.96 -13.92
C THR A 372 14.21 29.75 -15.02
N LYS A 373 15.06 29.08 -15.81
CA LYS A 373 15.73 29.68 -16.96
C LYS A 373 14.73 30.11 -18.04
N GLU A 374 13.77 29.26 -18.37
CA GLU A 374 12.69 29.59 -19.30
C GLU A 374 11.83 30.77 -18.83
N ILE A 375 11.50 30.83 -17.54
CA ILE A 375 10.74 31.96 -16.95
C ILE A 375 11.52 33.26 -17.11
N PHE A 376 12.81 33.27 -16.77
CA PHE A 376 13.64 34.45 -16.94
C PHE A 376 13.74 34.89 -18.41
N GLU A 377 13.90 33.95 -19.33
CA GLU A 377 13.92 34.24 -20.77
C GLU A 377 12.59 34.85 -21.25
N ASN A 378 11.45 34.31 -20.80
CA ASN A 378 10.12 34.81 -21.16
C ASN A 378 9.81 36.19 -20.57
N GLU A 379 10.31 36.49 -19.37
CA GLU A 379 10.17 37.80 -18.72
C GLU A 379 11.21 38.82 -19.22
N GLY A 380 12.14 38.41 -20.10
CA GLY A 380 13.25 39.24 -20.56
C GLY A 380 14.26 39.58 -19.46
N LEU A 381 14.28 38.77 -18.40
CA LEU A 381 15.19 38.90 -17.27
C LEU A 381 16.47 38.10 -17.52
N VAL A 382 17.58 38.64 -17.00
CA VAL A 382 18.90 38.05 -17.16
C VAL A 382 19.44 37.76 -15.76
N PRO A 383 19.61 36.48 -15.36
CA PRO A 383 20.19 36.13 -14.07
C PRO A 383 21.59 36.71 -13.92
N THR A 384 21.99 36.99 -12.68
CA THR A 384 23.35 37.47 -12.40
C THR A 384 24.37 36.39 -12.79
N GLY A 385 25.61 36.78 -13.07
CA GLY A 385 26.67 35.86 -13.48
C GLY A 385 26.82 34.64 -12.56
N PRO A 386 26.91 34.83 -11.22
CA PRO A 386 26.93 33.74 -10.25
C PRO A 386 25.67 32.86 -10.27
N ASP A 387 24.48 33.46 -10.31
CA ASP A 387 23.22 32.69 -10.31
C ASP A 387 23.11 31.83 -11.56
N ARG A 388 23.52 32.35 -12.72
CA ARG A 388 23.57 31.60 -13.97
C ARG A 388 24.50 30.40 -13.88
N GLN A 389 25.68 30.56 -13.27
CA GLN A 389 26.61 29.44 -13.09
C GLN A 389 25.98 28.34 -12.22
N VAL A 390 25.37 28.70 -11.09
CA VAL A 390 24.69 27.73 -10.22
C VAL A 390 23.57 27.00 -10.97
N MET A 391 22.76 27.73 -11.72
CA MET A 391 21.68 27.13 -12.53
C MET A 391 22.24 26.16 -13.59
N ASP A 392 23.22 26.60 -14.38
CA ASP A 392 23.79 25.76 -15.44
C ASP A 392 24.53 24.54 -14.86
N GLU A 393 25.23 24.68 -13.73
CA GLU A 393 25.89 23.58 -13.02
C GLU A 393 24.90 22.55 -12.48
N ALA A 394 23.79 22.99 -11.89
CA ALA A 394 22.74 22.09 -11.39
C ALA A 394 22.07 21.31 -12.54
N ILE A 395 21.77 21.98 -13.66
CA ILE A 395 21.22 21.33 -14.86
C ILE A 395 22.19 20.31 -15.45
N VAL A 396 23.48 20.66 -15.54
CA VAL A 396 24.51 19.73 -16.05
C VAL A 396 24.65 18.52 -15.13
N THR A 397 24.68 18.73 -13.82
CA THR A 397 24.75 17.65 -12.82
C THR A 397 23.57 16.69 -12.98
N ALA A 398 22.33 17.21 -13.05
CA ALA A 398 21.12 16.39 -13.22
C ALA A 398 21.17 15.52 -14.50
N ARG A 399 21.65 16.09 -15.61
CA ARG A 399 21.81 15.37 -16.89
C ARG A 399 22.92 14.32 -16.84
N MET A 400 24.03 14.62 -16.17
CA MET A 400 25.12 13.65 -15.97
C MET A 400 24.64 12.46 -15.13
N THR A 401 23.95 12.72 -14.02
CA THR A 401 23.38 11.67 -13.18
C THR A 401 22.33 10.83 -13.93
N ALA A 402 21.52 11.47 -14.79
CA ALA A 402 20.57 10.75 -15.63
C ALA A 402 21.28 9.84 -16.67
N ALA A 403 22.40 10.29 -17.23
CA ALA A 403 23.21 9.50 -18.15
C ALA A 403 23.86 8.29 -17.46
N GLU A 404 24.49 8.51 -16.30
CA GLU A 404 25.08 7.45 -15.47
C GLU A 404 24.04 6.41 -15.06
N LEU A 405 22.87 6.86 -14.62
CA LEU A 405 21.75 5.98 -14.26
C LEU A 405 21.29 5.15 -15.46
N ALA A 406 21.10 5.78 -16.62
CA ALA A 406 20.65 5.07 -17.81
C ALA A 406 21.69 4.03 -18.29
N ASP A 407 22.99 4.29 -18.11
CA ASP A 407 24.06 3.34 -18.40
C ASP A 407 24.08 2.18 -17.39
N ALA A 408 23.87 2.46 -16.10
CA ALA A 408 23.73 1.44 -15.06
C ALA A 408 22.52 0.53 -15.32
N GLN A 409 21.36 1.12 -15.63
CA GLN A 409 20.14 0.38 -15.98
C GLN A 409 20.36 -0.50 -17.23
N ARG A 410 21.00 0.02 -18.28
CA ARG A 410 21.35 -0.78 -19.47
C ARG A 410 22.30 -1.92 -19.15
N SER A 411 23.28 -1.72 -18.27
CA SER A 411 24.18 -2.80 -17.84
C SER A 411 23.41 -3.95 -17.18
N ILE A 412 22.45 -3.61 -16.32
CA ILE A 412 21.58 -4.60 -15.65
C ILE A 412 20.72 -5.34 -16.67
N VAL A 413 20.04 -4.63 -17.57
CA VAL A 413 19.18 -5.25 -18.60
C VAL A 413 20.00 -6.13 -19.56
N ASN A 414 21.18 -5.66 -20.00
CA ASN A 414 22.08 -6.45 -20.85
C ASN A 414 22.65 -7.67 -20.14
N GLY A 415 22.87 -7.58 -18.82
CA GLY A 415 23.26 -8.72 -18.02
C GLY A 415 22.17 -9.80 -17.97
N ASP A 416 20.89 -9.42 -17.95
CA ASP A 416 19.77 -10.35 -17.99
C ASP A 416 19.62 -11.02 -19.34
N THR A 417 19.66 -10.24 -20.42
CA THR A 417 19.57 -10.80 -21.78
C THR A 417 20.72 -11.78 -22.02
N ARG A 418 21.95 -11.45 -21.60
CA ARG A 418 23.09 -12.37 -21.68
C ARG A 418 22.87 -13.65 -20.89
N LYS A 419 22.39 -13.58 -19.65
CA LYS A 419 22.10 -14.79 -18.85
C LYS A 419 21.01 -15.64 -19.50
N ALA A 420 19.91 -15.04 -19.93
CA ALA A 420 18.83 -15.74 -20.61
C ALA A 420 19.31 -16.42 -21.90
N THR A 421 20.09 -15.72 -22.73
CA THR A 421 20.66 -16.32 -23.95
C THR A 421 21.66 -17.45 -23.64
N ALA A 422 22.44 -17.34 -22.56
CA ALA A 422 23.37 -18.38 -22.15
C ALA A 422 22.63 -19.64 -21.64
N GLU A 423 21.56 -19.46 -20.87
CA GLU A 423 20.68 -20.55 -20.42
C GLU A 423 19.97 -21.23 -21.59
N GLU A 424 19.49 -20.45 -22.57
CA GLU A 424 18.88 -20.96 -23.80
C GLU A 424 19.87 -21.77 -24.64
N VAL A 425 21.09 -21.26 -24.84
CA VAL A 425 22.16 -21.97 -25.55
C VAL A 425 22.51 -23.28 -24.82
N ALA A 426 22.68 -23.24 -23.49
CA ALA A 426 22.96 -24.43 -22.69
C ALA A 426 21.84 -25.47 -22.80
N TYR A 427 20.58 -25.04 -22.78
CA TYR A 427 19.43 -25.92 -22.96
C TYR A 427 19.41 -26.58 -24.35
N TYR A 428 19.69 -25.81 -25.42
CA TYR A 428 19.75 -26.36 -26.77
C TYR A 428 20.96 -27.29 -26.97
N GLU A 429 22.09 -27.00 -26.35
CA GLU A 429 23.27 -27.88 -26.33
C GLU A 429 22.97 -29.20 -25.61
N GLU A 430 22.33 -29.16 -24.45
CA GLU A 430 21.88 -30.36 -23.72
C GLU A 430 20.92 -31.19 -24.58
N LYS A 431 19.92 -30.54 -25.18
CA LYS A 431 18.97 -31.23 -26.06
C LYS A 431 19.64 -31.83 -27.30
N SER A 432 20.63 -31.14 -27.86
CA SER A 432 21.41 -31.63 -29.01
C SER A 432 22.27 -32.82 -28.64
N THR A 433 22.94 -32.79 -27.49
CA THR A 433 23.75 -33.91 -27.01
C THR A 433 22.90 -35.13 -26.66
N GLN A 434 21.72 -34.93 -26.08
CA GLN A 434 20.75 -35.98 -25.84
C GLN A 434 20.22 -36.59 -27.15
N ALA A 435 19.91 -35.76 -28.15
CA ALA A 435 19.50 -36.24 -29.46
C ALA A 435 20.61 -37.05 -30.16
N ALA A 436 21.86 -36.59 -30.09
CA ALA A 436 23.01 -37.33 -30.62
C ALA A 436 23.23 -38.66 -29.89
N ALA A 437 23.04 -38.70 -28.57
CA ALA A 437 23.10 -39.93 -27.77
C ALA A 437 21.97 -40.90 -28.14
N ASP A 438 20.76 -40.40 -28.36
CA ASP A 438 19.60 -41.19 -28.80
C ASP A 438 19.79 -41.74 -30.23
N GLU A 439 20.35 -40.95 -31.14
CA GLU A 439 20.71 -41.38 -32.50
C GLU A 439 21.81 -42.45 -32.49
N ALA A 440 22.86 -42.26 -31.69
CA ALA A 440 23.88 -43.28 -31.47
C ALA A 440 23.24 -44.56 -30.89
N ALA A 441 22.37 -44.44 -29.89
CA ALA A 441 21.65 -45.58 -29.32
C ALA A 441 20.73 -46.28 -30.34
N ARG A 442 20.16 -45.55 -31.31
CA ARG A 442 19.39 -46.14 -32.42
C ARG A 442 20.28 -46.95 -33.36
N TRP A 443 21.47 -46.46 -33.70
CA TRP A 443 22.43 -47.20 -34.52
C TRP A 443 22.91 -48.49 -33.84
N TYR A 444 23.08 -48.45 -32.52
CA TYR A 444 23.51 -49.61 -31.72
C TYR A 444 22.40 -50.59 -31.33
N LYS A 445 21.12 -50.36 -31.68
CA LYS A 445 20.07 -51.37 -31.49
C LYS A 445 20.32 -52.52 -32.49
N PRO A 446 20.83 -53.69 -32.05
CA PRO A 446 21.08 -54.79 -32.96
C PRO A 446 19.74 -55.31 -33.46
N ASP A 447 19.70 -55.66 -34.74
CA ASP A 447 18.52 -56.21 -35.40
C ASP A 447 18.16 -57.58 -34.75
N ARG A 448 17.25 -57.55 -33.76
CA ARG A 448 16.92 -58.73 -32.91
C ARG A 448 16.31 -59.88 -33.71
N SER A 449 15.92 -59.63 -34.96
CA SER A 449 15.40 -60.58 -35.92
C SER A 449 16.44 -61.64 -36.36
N LYS A 450 17.74 -61.33 -36.30
CA LYS A 450 18.84 -62.22 -36.72
C LYS A 450 19.66 -62.83 -35.56
N LEU A 451 19.21 -62.66 -34.31
CA LEU A 451 19.89 -63.24 -33.15
C LEU A 451 19.60 -64.75 -33.05
N THR A 452 20.66 -65.56 -33.03
CA THR A 452 20.55 -67.02 -32.85
C THR A 452 19.97 -67.36 -31.47
N THR A 453 19.25 -68.48 -31.33
CA THR A 453 18.57 -68.88 -30.08
C THR A 453 19.50 -68.88 -28.86
N LYS A 454 20.77 -69.22 -29.07
CA LYS A 454 21.83 -69.26 -28.05
C LYS A 454 22.22 -67.86 -27.55
N GLU A 455 22.21 -66.86 -28.42
CA GLU A 455 22.52 -65.48 -28.06
C GLU A 455 21.36 -64.82 -27.32
N ARG A 456 20.10 -65.13 -27.67
CA ARG A 456 18.93 -64.65 -26.93
C ARG A 456 18.95 -65.12 -25.48
N TYR A 457 19.31 -66.39 -25.25
CA TYR A 457 19.40 -66.95 -23.91
C TYR A 457 20.50 -66.29 -23.07
N ARG A 458 21.67 -66.02 -23.67
CA ARG A 458 22.76 -65.30 -22.98
C ARG A 458 22.37 -63.86 -22.61
N SER A 459 21.70 -63.15 -23.52
CA SER A 459 21.22 -61.79 -23.22
C SER A 459 20.13 -61.77 -22.15
N GLN A 460 19.25 -62.78 -22.08
CA GLN A 460 18.29 -62.92 -20.99
C GLN A 460 18.99 -63.15 -19.65
N LEU A 461 19.95 -64.07 -19.60
CA LEU A 461 20.70 -64.38 -18.38
C LEU A 461 21.47 -63.15 -17.86
N LEU A 462 22.06 -62.38 -18.78
CA LEU A 462 22.80 -61.17 -18.45
C LEU A 462 21.86 -60.06 -17.94
N LYS A 463 20.65 -59.97 -18.49
CA LYS A 463 19.62 -59.05 -18.02
C LYS A 463 19.09 -59.43 -16.64
N ASP A 464 18.92 -60.72 -16.36
CA ASP A 464 18.53 -61.21 -15.04
C ASP A 464 19.64 -60.97 -14.00
N THR A 465 20.91 -61.09 -14.38
CA THR A 465 22.03 -60.69 -13.50
C THR A 465 22.10 -59.18 -13.25
N MET A 466 21.78 -58.34 -14.24
CA MET A 466 21.72 -56.88 -14.04
C MET A 466 20.52 -56.48 -13.18
N LEU A 467 19.35 -57.10 -13.37
CA LEU A 467 18.16 -56.86 -12.57
C LEU A 467 18.39 -57.27 -11.10
N SER A 468 18.94 -58.46 -10.85
CA SER A 468 19.27 -58.93 -9.50
C SER A 468 20.33 -58.07 -8.79
N ASN A 469 21.28 -57.48 -9.54
CA ASN A 469 22.23 -56.52 -8.96
C ASN A 469 21.62 -55.13 -8.72
N SER A 470 20.62 -54.72 -9.51
CA SER A 470 19.91 -53.44 -9.30
C SER A 470 18.99 -53.43 -8.07
N PHE A 471 18.56 -54.61 -7.59
CA PHE A 471 17.75 -54.75 -6.37
C PHE A 471 18.58 -54.82 -5.07
N LYS A 472 19.92 -54.81 -5.13
CA LYS A 472 20.75 -54.65 -3.93
C LYS A 472 20.92 -53.17 -3.62
N ALA A 473 20.21 -52.69 -2.60
CA ALA A 473 20.31 -51.32 -2.10
C ALA A 473 21.76 -50.97 -1.71
N PRO A 474 22.20 -49.71 -1.89
CA PRO A 474 23.55 -49.30 -1.53
C PRO A 474 23.73 -49.34 -0.01
N THR A 475 24.65 -50.17 0.46
CA THR A 475 25.11 -50.22 1.84
C THR A 475 25.72 -48.85 2.18
N ARG A 476 25.09 -48.08 3.08
CA ARG A 476 25.65 -46.85 3.65
C ARG A 476 27.00 -47.19 4.30
N GLN A 477 28.11 -46.80 3.69
CA GLN A 477 29.40 -46.75 4.37
C GLN A 477 29.53 -45.42 5.10
N SER A 478 29.38 -45.51 6.41
CA SER A 478 29.75 -44.50 7.39
C SER A 478 31.26 -44.22 7.29
N SER A 479 31.65 -43.06 6.79
CA SER A 479 33.02 -42.55 6.93
C SER A 479 33.20 -42.01 8.34
N LEU A 480 33.69 -42.88 9.22
CA LEU A 480 34.25 -42.53 10.52
C LEU A 480 35.49 -41.64 10.34
N LEU A 481 35.50 -40.58 11.14
CA LEU A 481 36.63 -39.71 11.47
C LEU A 481 37.85 -40.53 11.92
N LEU A 482 39.05 -40.11 11.50
CA LEU A 482 40.30 -40.42 12.21
C LEU A 482 41.17 -39.16 12.33
N PRO A 483 42.01 -39.06 13.38
CA PRO A 483 42.56 -37.81 13.92
C PRO A 483 44.02 -37.53 13.49
N GLY A 484 44.37 -36.24 13.54
CA GLY A 484 45.68 -35.70 13.96
C GLY A 484 46.92 -36.01 13.13
N VAL A 485 47.42 -34.99 12.41
CA VAL A 485 48.73 -34.32 12.63
C VAL A 485 48.54 -32.84 12.35
#